data_AF-A0A383E630-F1
#
_entry.id   AF-A0A383E630-F1
#
_cell.length_a   1.000
_cell.length_b   1.000
_cell.length_c   1.000
_cell.angle_alpha   90.00
_cell.angle_beta   90.00
_cell.angle_gamma   90.00
#
_symmetry.space_group_name_H-M   'P 1'
#
loop_
_entity.id
_entity.type
_entity.pdbx_description
1 polymer ?
#
loop_
_entity_poly.entity_id
_entity_poly.type
_entity_poly.pdbx_seq_one_letter_code
_entity_poly.pdbx_strand_id
1 'polypeptide(L)'
;YLPKALKASIVPLAQRVIVACEQGQRVIDELDELIETGFGESEVARVDEMILELGRLESETDLLLDKAARTLFSMEAELGIATIFWHQIITWIAHLADLSERVGNRLRLLIAT
;
A
#
# COMPACT_ATOMS: atom_id res chain seq x y z
N TYR A 1 22.02 13.26 2.89
CA TYR A 1 21.17 14.32 3.48
C TYR A 1 19.83 14.27 2.77
N LEU A 2 18.72 14.13 3.49
CA LEU A 2 17.37 14.13 2.90
C LEU A 2 16.79 15.54 3.03
N PRO A 3 16.47 16.24 1.91
CA PRO A 3 15.89 17.58 1.99
C PRO A 3 14.59 17.57 2.80
N LYS A 4 14.36 18.63 3.59
CA LYS A 4 13.20 18.70 4.49
C LYS A 4 11.86 18.56 3.75
N ALA A 5 11.75 19.17 2.57
CA ALA A 5 10.56 19.09 1.72
C ALA A 5 10.30 17.63 1.27
N LEU A 6 11.33 16.95 0.77
CA LEU A 6 11.24 15.56 0.35
C LEU A 6 10.96 14.61 1.53
N LYS A 7 11.52 14.88 2.71
CA LYS A 7 11.18 14.12 3.93
C LYS A 7 9.70 14.25 4.28
N ALA A 8 9.15 15.47 4.20
CA ALA A 8 7.76 15.74 4.55
C ALA A 8 6.77 15.08 3.58
N SER A 9 7.17 14.75 2.34
CA SER A 9 6.34 14.02 1.39
C SER A 9 6.53 12.50 1.45
N ILE A 10 7.77 12.01 1.62
CA ILE A 10 8.07 10.56 1.60
C ILE A 10 7.65 9.86 2.89
N VAL A 11 7.83 10.48 4.06
CA VAL A 11 7.52 9.82 5.34
C VAL A 11 6.03 9.44 5.46
N PRO A 12 5.07 10.32 5.13
CA PRO A 12 3.66 9.94 5.12
C PRO A 12 3.35 8.81 4.14
N LEU A 13 3.95 8.81 2.95
CA LEU A 13 3.80 7.72 1.97
C LEU A 13 4.26 6.40 2.59
N ALA A 14 5.48 6.35 3.15
CA ALA A 14 6.03 5.14 3.76
C ALA A 14 5.18 4.63 4.93
N GLN A 15 4.72 5.53 5.81
CA GLN A 15 3.81 5.17 6.90
C GLN A 15 2.51 4.59 6.37
N ARG A 16 1.96 5.17 5.30
CA ARG A 16 0.69 4.71 4.73
C ARG A 16 0.80 3.35 4.06
N VAL A 17 1.91 3.12 3.36
CA VAL A 17 2.26 1.82 2.78
C VAL A 17 2.39 0.75 3.87
N ILE A 18 3.03 1.05 5.01
CA ILE A 18 3.11 0.11 6.13
C ILE A 18 1.72 -0.30 6.61
N VAL A 19 0.80 0.65 6.76
CA VAL A 19 -0.59 0.35 7.14
C VAL A 19 -1.30 -0.51 6.08
N ALA A 20 -1.02 -0.28 4.79
CA ALA A 20 -1.52 -1.14 3.71
C ALA A 20 -1.03 -2.57 3.82
N CYS A 21 0.25 -2.76 4.17
CA CYS A 21 0.82 -4.08 4.40
C CYS A 21 0.25 -4.78 5.63
N GLU A 22 0.07 -4.06 6.73
CA GLU A 22 -0.58 -4.59 7.93
C GLU A 22 -2.02 -5.03 7.61
N GLN A 23 -2.78 -4.25 6.82
CA GLN A 23 -4.11 -4.65 6.39
C GLN A 23 -4.09 -5.89 5.50
N GLY A 24 -3.16 -5.96 4.54
CA GLY A 24 -2.96 -7.16 3.72
C GLY A 24 -2.63 -8.39 4.55
N GLN A 25 -1.79 -8.26 5.57
CA GLN A 25 -1.49 -9.34 6.52
C GLN A 25 -2.75 -9.79 7.27
N ARG A 26 -3.54 -8.85 7.80
CA ARG A 26 -4.80 -9.20 8.49
C ARG A 26 -5.75 -9.97 7.58
N VAL A 27 -5.83 -9.61 6.28
CA VAL A 27 -6.66 -10.32 5.30
C VAL A 27 -6.17 -11.77 5.10
N ILE A 28 -4.86 -12.01 5.15
CA ILE A 28 -4.29 -13.37 5.13
C ILE A 28 -4.64 -14.12 6.41
N ASP A 29 -4.46 -13.50 7.58
CA ASP A 29 -4.75 -14.14 8.87
C ASP A 29 -6.23 -14.55 8.98
N GLU A 30 -7.15 -13.73 8.42
CA GLU A 30 -8.58 -14.04 8.37
C GLU A 30 -8.91 -15.22 7.45
N LEU A 31 -8.11 -15.43 6.38
CA LEU A 31 -8.30 -16.57 5.49
C LEU A 31 -8.08 -17.89 6.26
N ASP A 32 -7.09 -17.94 7.15
CA ASP A 32 -6.83 -19.14 7.94
C ASP A 32 -8.06 -19.46 8.82
N GLU A 33 -8.69 -18.45 9.42
CA GLU A 33 -9.93 -18.59 10.19
C GLU A 33 -11.11 -19.05 9.32
N LEU A 34 -11.23 -18.54 8.09
CA LEU A 34 -12.24 -18.97 7.11
C LEU A 34 -12.10 -20.43 6.70
N ILE A 35 -10.87 -20.91 6.51
CA ILE A 35 -10.57 -22.30 6.14
C ILE A 35 -10.93 -23.24 7.29
N GLU A 36 -10.68 -22.85 8.54
CA GLU A 36 -11.00 -23.66 9.72
C GLU A 36 -12.51 -23.75 10.00
N THR A 37 -13.24 -22.65 9.78
CA THR A 37 -14.67 -22.54 10.12
C THR A 37 -15.61 -22.92 8.97
N GLY A 38 -15.11 -22.98 7.73
CA GLY A 38 -15.85 -23.53 6.58
C GLY A 38 -16.64 -22.49 5.77
N PHE A 39 -16.12 -21.27 5.62
CA PHE A 39 -16.69 -20.22 4.75
C PHE A 39 -18.15 -19.84 5.08
N GLY A 40 -18.41 -19.51 6.36
CA GLY A 40 -19.70 -18.95 6.76
C GLY A 40 -19.96 -17.55 6.16
N GLU A 41 -21.24 -17.18 6.01
CA GLU A 41 -21.64 -15.89 5.44
C GLU A 41 -21.05 -14.68 6.21
N SER A 42 -20.93 -14.78 7.53
CA SER A 42 -20.37 -13.74 8.40
C SER A 42 -18.89 -13.51 8.16
N GLU A 43 -18.13 -14.58 8.00
CA GLU A 43 -16.69 -14.59 7.81
C GLU A 43 -16.34 -14.09 6.40
N VAL A 44 -17.12 -14.48 5.40
CA VAL A 44 -17.01 -13.95 4.03
C VAL A 44 -17.25 -12.43 4.03
N ALA A 45 -18.31 -11.96 4.71
CA ALA A 45 -18.60 -10.53 4.80
C ALA A 45 -17.46 -9.74 5.48
N ARG A 46 -16.82 -10.32 6.49
CA ARG A 46 -15.67 -9.72 7.18
C ARG A 46 -14.46 -9.57 6.25
N VAL A 47 -14.13 -10.61 5.47
CA VAL A 47 -13.04 -10.49 4.47
C VAL A 47 -13.35 -9.46 3.39
N ASP A 48 -14.58 -9.39 2.90
CA ASP A 48 -14.98 -8.37 1.91
C ASP A 48 -14.78 -6.95 2.47
N GLU A 49 -15.15 -6.70 3.73
CA GLU A 49 -14.91 -5.40 4.39
C GLU A 49 -13.42 -5.09 4.51
N MET A 50 -12.60 -6.09 4.84
CA MET A 50 -11.15 -5.92 4.94
C MET A 50 -10.48 -5.63 3.59
N ILE A 51 -10.99 -6.22 2.51
CA ILE A 51 -10.52 -5.94 1.13
C ILE A 51 -10.95 -4.53 0.69
N LEU A 52 -12.17 -4.10 1.02
CA LEU A 52 -12.61 -2.73 0.76
C LEU A 52 -11.73 -1.70 1.46
N GLU A 53 -11.37 -1.96 2.72
CA GLU A 53 -10.45 -1.11 3.45
C GLU A 53 -9.08 -1.07 2.76
N LEU A 54 -8.57 -2.22 2.30
CA LEU A 54 -7.30 -2.29 1.58
C LEU A 54 -7.30 -1.42 0.31
N GLY A 55 -8.37 -1.46 -0.49
CA GLY A 55 -8.52 -0.58 -1.67
C GLY A 55 -8.62 0.92 -1.32
N ARG A 56 -9.19 1.25 -0.15
CA ARG A 56 -9.16 2.62 0.38
C ARG A 56 -7.73 3.04 0.75
N LEU A 57 -6.95 2.14 1.35
CA LEU A 57 -5.54 2.40 1.68
C LEU A 57 -4.69 2.63 0.42
N GLU A 58 -4.92 1.83 -0.62
CA GLU A 58 -4.27 1.96 -1.93
C GLU A 58 -4.52 3.35 -2.55
N SER A 59 -5.78 3.76 -2.61
CA SER A 59 -6.17 5.09 -3.12
C SER A 59 -5.46 6.23 -2.37
N GLU A 60 -5.27 6.09 -1.06
CA GLU A 60 -4.51 7.08 -0.28
C GLU A 60 -3.00 7.02 -0.55
N THR A 61 -2.43 5.81 -0.72
CA THR A 61 -1.01 5.68 -1.09
C THR A 61 -0.71 6.28 -2.45
N ASP A 62 -1.61 6.15 -3.43
CA ASP A 62 -1.48 6.76 -4.75
C ASP A 62 -1.45 8.29 -4.71
N LEU A 63 -2.33 8.90 -3.91
CA LEU A 63 -2.33 10.35 -3.69
C LEU A 63 -1.03 10.85 -3.05
N LEU A 64 -0.50 10.08 -2.09
CA LEU A 64 0.76 10.40 -1.43
C LEU A 64 1.97 10.19 -2.36
N LEU A 65 1.91 9.21 -3.24
CA LEU A 65 2.91 8.94 -4.28
C LEU A 65 2.98 10.10 -5.28
N ASP A 66 1.84 10.54 -5.82
CA ASP A 66 1.79 11.71 -6.72
C ASP A 66 2.38 12.95 -6.04
N LYS A 67 2.03 13.21 -4.77
CA LYS A 67 2.60 14.31 -3.99
C LYS A 67 4.11 14.19 -3.80
N ALA A 68 4.62 12.98 -3.50
CA ALA A 68 6.05 12.74 -3.35
C ALA A 68 6.80 12.91 -4.68
N ALA A 69 6.23 12.43 -5.79
CA ALA A 69 6.79 12.57 -7.13
C ALA A 69 6.87 14.05 -7.56
N ARG A 70 5.79 14.83 -7.36
CA ARG A 70 5.78 16.28 -7.63
C ARG A 70 6.83 17.03 -6.80
N THR A 71 6.96 16.66 -5.53
CA THR A 71 7.95 17.27 -4.62
C THR A 71 9.36 16.97 -5.11
N LEU A 72 9.65 15.72 -5.47
CA LEU A 72 10.95 15.33 -6.03
C LEU A 72 11.25 16.07 -7.34
N PHE A 73 10.28 16.16 -8.25
CA PHE A 73 10.42 16.85 -9.53
C PHE A 73 10.76 18.33 -9.34
N SER A 74 10.13 19.01 -8.37
CA SER A 74 10.42 20.41 -8.07
C SER A 74 11.86 20.66 -7.57
N MET A 75 12.56 19.61 -7.14
CA MET A 75 13.91 19.67 -6.58
C MET A 75 14.97 19.05 -7.49
N GLU A 76 14.62 18.65 -8.72
CA GLU A 76 15.50 17.89 -9.62
C GLU A 76 16.81 18.63 -9.92
N ALA A 77 16.74 19.95 -10.14
CA ALA A 77 17.91 20.79 -10.40
C ALA A 77 18.86 20.89 -9.20
N GLU A 78 18.34 20.86 -7.97
CA GLU A 78 19.15 20.92 -6.74
C GLU A 78 19.80 19.58 -6.41
N LEU A 79 19.11 18.47 -6.71
CA LEU A 79 19.54 17.12 -6.40
C LEU A 79 20.44 16.50 -7.49
N GLY A 80 20.31 16.93 -8.74
CA GLY A 80 21.04 16.39 -9.88
C GLY A 80 20.86 14.88 -10.01
N ILE A 81 21.95 14.12 -10.09
CA ILE A 81 21.94 12.65 -10.23
C ILE A 81 21.24 11.96 -9.04
N ALA A 82 21.24 12.59 -7.86
CA ALA A 82 20.58 12.03 -6.67
C ALA A 82 19.06 11.85 -6.87
N THR A 83 18.43 12.60 -7.77
CA THR A 83 17.01 12.50 -8.12
C THR A 83 16.63 11.09 -8.58
N ILE A 84 17.51 10.43 -9.36
CA ILE A 84 17.26 9.08 -9.88
C ILE A 84 17.14 8.07 -8.73
N PHE A 85 18.02 8.17 -7.73
CA PHE A 85 17.97 7.30 -6.55
C PHE A 85 16.71 7.54 -5.72
N TRP A 86 16.29 8.81 -5.57
CA TRP A 86 15.06 9.14 -4.86
C TRP A 86 13.81 8.64 -5.57
N HIS A 87 13.78 8.74 -6.90
CA HIS A 87 12.69 8.16 -7.69
C HIS A 87 12.61 6.65 -7.44
N GLN A 88 13.75 5.96 -7.48
CA GLN A 88 13.80 4.51 -7.24
C GLN A 88 13.32 4.11 -5.84
N ILE A 89 13.71 4.87 -4.81
CA ILE A 89 13.26 4.64 -3.42
C ILE A 89 11.74 4.83 -3.30
N ILE A 90 11.20 5.91 -3.87
CA ILE A 90 9.76 6.19 -3.86
C ILE A 90 9.00 5.06 -4.57
N THR A 91 9.50 4.60 -5.72
CA THR A 91 8.91 3.47 -6.45
C THR A 91 8.92 2.18 -5.62
N TRP A 92 10.02 1.87 -4.94
CA TRP A 92 10.09 0.69 -4.06
C TRP A 92 9.11 0.75 -2.90
N ILE A 93 8.93 1.93 -2.31
CA ILE A 93 7.94 2.15 -1.25
C ILE A 93 6.53 1.89 -1.82
N ALA A 94 6.19 2.46 -2.97
CA ALA A 94 4.88 2.25 -3.58
C ALA A 94 4.61 0.78 -3.95
N HIS A 95 5.61 0.09 -4.51
CA HIS A 95 5.50 -1.33 -4.87
C HIS A 95 5.14 -2.24 -3.69
N LEU A 96 5.51 -1.85 -2.47
CA LEU A 96 5.21 -2.66 -1.29
C LEU A 96 3.69 -2.67 -1.00
N ALA A 97 2.98 -1.56 -1.23
CA ALA A 97 1.52 -1.52 -1.07
C ALA A 97 0.79 -2.33 -2.15
N ASP A 98 1.24 -2.23 -3.41
CA ASP A 98 0.72 -3.00 -4.57
C ASP A 98 0.85 -4.52 -4.35
N LEU A 99 1.89 -4.99 -3.64
CA LEU A 99 1.97 -6.40 -3.24
C LEU A 99 0.85 -6.82 -2.29
N SER A 100 0.51 -5.97 -1.32
CA SER A 100 -0.55 -6.26 -0.34
C SER A 100 -1.93 -6.30 -1.00
N GLU A 101 -2.21 -5.35 -1.89
CA GLU A 101 -3.46 -5.29 -2.65
C GLU A 101 -3.66 -6.53 -3.53
N ARG A 102 -2.61 -6.96 -4.26
CA ARG A 102 -2.66 -8.18 -5.08
C ARG A 102 -3.00 -9.43 -4.29
N VAL A 103 -2.54 -9.53 -3.04
CA VAL A 103 -2.90 -10.65 -2.16
C VAL A 103 -4.39 -10.60 -1.83
N GLY A 104 -4.93 -9.43 -1.44
CA GLY A 104 -6.36 -9.25 -1.17
C GLY A 104 -7.24 -9.57 -2.38
N ASN A 105 -6.87 -9.08 -3.57
CA ASN A 105 -7.59 -9.36 -4.81
C ASN A 105 -7.60 -10.85 -5.16
N ARG A 106 -6.48 -11.56 -4.92
CA ARG A 106 -6.39 -13.00 -5.13
C ARG A 106 -7.33 -13.76 -4.19
N LEU A 107 -7.40 -13.34 -2.93
CA LEU A 107 -8.26 -13.94 -1.91
C LEU A 107 -9.73 -13.74 -2.23
N ARG A 108 -10.11 -12.55 -2.69
CA ARG A 108 -11.48 -12.28 -3.15
C ARG A 108 -11.96 -13.27 -4.20
N LEU A 109 -11.10 -13.60 -5.16
CA LEU A 109 -11.43 -14.54 -6.23
C LEU A 109 -11.60 -15.98 -5.72
N LEU A 110 -10.94 -16.35 -4.62
CA LEU A 110 -11.06 -17.69 -4.02
C LEU A 110 -12.36 -17.85 -3.22
N ILE A 111 -12.88 -16.76 -2.65
CA ILE A 111 -14.07 -16.77 -1.79
C ILE A 111 -15.36 -16.53 -2.59
N ALA A 112 -15.27 -15.92 -3.78
CA ALA A 112 -16.42 -15.64 -4.64
C ALA A 112 -17.04 -16.88 -5.34
N THR A 113 -16.79 -18.10 -4.85
CA THR A 113 -17.33 -19.38 -5.35
C THR A 113 -18.32 -19.98 -4.38
#